data_AF-D1AQ16-F1
#
_entry.id   AF-D1AQ16-F1
#
_cell.length_a   1.000
_cell.length_b   1.000
_cell.length_c   1.000
_cell.angle_alpha   90.00
_cell.angle_beta   90.00
_cell.angle_gamma   90.00
#
_symmetry.space_group_name_H-M   'P 1'
#
loop_
_entity.id
_entity.type
_entity.pdbx_description
1 polymer ?
#
loop_
_entity_poly.entity_id
_entity_poly.type
_entity_poly.pdbx_seq_one_letter_code
_entity_poly.pdbx_strand_id
1 'polypeptide(L)'
;MRKLLICFMICLSAGSYAYTRTSTITKEAEKIEKAEEQRKDRLSRRKDKLESELAELLKNYNSRVEITEKLKMDSEVRWYRDEYKEILKKYESVQDNLEKEIEKKERELAIVNRGLGISAEEITEE
;
A
#
# COMPACT_ATOMS: atom_id res chain seq x y z
N MET A 1 -19.29 -6.43 65.17
CA MET A 1 -17.87 -6.15 64.81
C MET A 1 -17.28 -7.22 63.88
N ARG A 2 -17.15 -8.49 64.29
CA ARG A 2 -16.47 -9.55 63.50
C ARG A 2 -17.06 -9.82 62.10
N LYS A 3 -18.40 -9.82 61.95
CA LYS A 3 -19.08 -10.01 60.65
C LYS A 3 -18.89 -8.82 59.67
N LEU A 4 -18.81 -7.60 60.21
CA LEU A 4 -18.56 -6.37 59.45
C LEU A 4 -17.12 -6.33 58.91
N LEU A 5 -16.17 -6.79 59.72
CA LEU A 5 -14.75 -6.91 59.35
C LEU A 5 -14.52 -7.93 58.23
N ILE A 6 -15.23 -9.07 58.27
CA ILE A 6 -15.18 -10.09 57.21
C ILE A 6 -15.76 -9.54 55.89
N CYS A 7 -16.88 -8.81 55.96
CA CYS A 7 -17.49 -8.21 54.78
C CYS A 7 -16.57 -7.16 54.13
N PHE A 8 -15.89 -6.34 54.93
CA PHE A 8 -14.90 -5.37 54.43
C PHE A 8 -13.72 -6.05 53.71
N MET A 9 -13.20 -7.16 54.24
CA MET A 9 -12.10 -7.90 53.62
C MET A 9 -12.50 -8.54 52.28
N ILE A 10 -13.74 -9.02 52.15
CA ILE A 10 -14.27 -9.55 50.88
C ILE A 10 -14.43 -8.42 49.85
N CYS A 11 -14.94 -7.25 50.25
CA CYS A 11 -15.06 -6.11 49.34
C CYS A 11 -13.70 -5.56 48.87
N LEU A 12 -12.70 -5.50 49.75
CA LEU A 12 -11.35 -5.03 49.41
C LEU A 12 -10.64 -5.97 48.44
N SER A 13 -10.77 -7.29 48.63
CA SER A 13 -10.18 -8.28 47.72
C SER A 13 -10.87 -8.29 46.36
N ALA A 14 -12.21 -8.21 46.31
CA ALA A 14 -12.96 -8.09 45.06
C ALA A 14 -12.62 -6.79 44.29
N GLY A 15 -12.51 -5.66 44.99
CA GLY A 15 -12.11 -4.37 44.41
C GLY A 15 -10.68 -4.40 43.85
N SER A 16 -9.75 -5.01 44.57
CA SER A 16 -8.35 -5.15 44.14
C SER A 16 -8.23 -6.06 42.90
N TYR A 17 -9.00 -7.15 42.84
CA TYR A 17 -9.05 -8.02 41.67
C TYR A 17 -9.66 -7.33 40.45
N ALA A 18 -10.75 -6.60 40.62
CA ALA A 18 -11.37 -5.83 39.55
C ALA A 18 -10.40 -4.76 39.01
N TYR A 19 -9.72 -4.03 39.90
CA TYR A 19 -8.75 -2.99 39.51
C TYR A 19 -7.53 -3.55 38.78
N THR A 20 -6.94 -4.64 39.27
CA THR A 20 -5.80 -5.29 38.59
C THR A 20 -6.20 -5.81 37.22
N ARG A 21 -7.39 -6.41 37.09
CA ARG A 21 -7.91 -6.85 35.79
C ARG A 21 -8.14 -5.68 34.83
N THR A 22 -8.82 -4.61 35.25
CA THR A 22 -9.08 -3.46 34.38
C THR A 22 -7.80 -2.75 33.98
N SER A 23 -6.85 -2.57 34.90
CA SER A 23 -5.55 -1.97 34.59
C SER A 23 -4.66 -2.82 33.67
N THR A 24 -4.79 -4.14 33.68
CA THR A 24 -4.15 -5.01 32.68
C THR A 24 -4.81 -4.86 31.31
N ILE A 25 -6.15 -4.88 31.25
CA ILE A 25 -6.91 -4.70 30.00
C ILE A 25 -6.60 -3.35 29.35
N THR A 26 -6.54 -2.26 30.12
CA THR A 26 -6.22 -0.93 29.56
C THR A 26 -4.81 -0.89 28.99
N LYS A 27 -3.83 -1.50 29.66
CA LYS A 27 -2.46 -1.59 29.14
C LYS A 27 -2.36 -2.43 27.87
N GLU A 28 -3.14 -3.52 27.78
CA GLU A 28 -3.20 -4.33 26.56
C GLU A 28 -3.87 -3.57 25.41
N ALA A 29 -4.95 -2.84 25.68
CA ALA A 29 -5.60 -1.98 24.70
C ALA A 29 -4.64 -0.90 24.16
N GLU A 30 -3.91 -0.21 25.04
CA GLU A 30 -2.91 0.80 24.64
C GLU A 30 -1.79 0.20 23.78
N LYS A 31 -1.34 -1.02 24.09
CA LYS A 31 -0.36 -1.74 23.26
C LYS A 31 -0.91 -2.08 21.87
N ILE A 32 -2.16 -2.52 21.80
CA ILE A 32 -2.82 -2.84 20.54
C ILE A 32 -2.97 -1.57 19.69
N GLU A 33 -3.41 -0.47 20.29
CA GLU A 33 -3.57 0.82 19.61
C GLU A 33 -2.24 1.32 19.02
N LYS A 34 -1.16 1.31 19.81
CA LYS A 34 0.18 1.66 19.32
C LYS A 34 0.65 0.72 18.21
N ALA A 35 0.36 -0.58 18.31
CA ALA A 35 0.73 -1.54 17.27
C ALA A 35 -0.04 -1.31 15.96
N GLU A 36 -1.32 -0.94 16.05
CA GLU A 36 -2.15 -0.58 14.90
C GLU A 36 -1.72 0.73 14.25
N GLU A 37 -1.39 1.75 15.04
CA GLU A 37 -0.86 3.02 14.53
C GLU A 37 0.46 2.79 13.78
N GLN A 38 1.40 2.04 14.38
CA GLN A 38 2.64 1.67 13.71
C GLN A 38 2.39 0.81 12.45
N ARG A 39 1.35 -0.02 12.43
CA ARG A 39 0.97 -0.81 11.25
C ARG A 39 0.50 0.10 10.13
N LYS A 40 -0.38 1.06 10.43
CA LYS A 40 -0.89 2.06 9.47
C LYS A 40 0.25 2.92 8.93
N ASP A 41 1.13 3.42 9.78
CA ASP A 41 2.30 4.20 9.38
C ASP A 41 3.21 3.45 8.39
N ARG A 42 3.49 2.17 8.66
CA ARG A 42 4.29 1.34 7.75
C ARG A 42 3.62 1.14 6.41
N LEU A 43 2.30 0.94 6.40
CA LEU A 43 1.53 0.79 5.17
C LEU A 43 1.45 2.10 4.39
N SER A 44 1.27 3.24 5.05
CA SER A 44 1.26 4.57 4.42
C SER A 44 2.58 4.87 3.74
N ARG A 45 3.72 4.68 4.43
CA ARG A 45 5.04 4.88 3.82
C ARG A 45 5.29 3.96 2.62
N ARG A 46 4.76 2.73 2.69
CA ARG A 46 4.84 1.78 1.57
C ARG A 46 3.97 2.24 0.39
N LYS A 47 2.78 2.78 0.67
CA LYS A 47 1.87 3.36 -0.31
C LYS A 47 2.56 4.50 -1.06
N ASP A 48 3.08 5.49 -0.33
CA ASP A 48 3.75 6.66 -0.93
C ASP A 48 4.92 6.25 -1.84
N LYS A 49 5.71 5.26 -1.40
CA LYS A 49 6.79 4.70 -2.21
C LYS A 49 6.29 4.03 -3.49
N LEU A 50 5.23 3.23 -3.40
CA LEU A 50 4.64 2.56 -4.56
C LEU A 50 4.04 3.56 -5.55
N GLU A 51 3.38 4.62 -5.06
CA GLU A 51 2.81 5.68 -5.91
C GLU A 51 3.91 6.47 -6.62
N SER A 52 5.01 6.78 -5.93
CA SER A 52 6.19 7.41 -6.54
C SER A 52 6.79 6.54 -7.64
N GLU A 53 7.02 5.25 -7.37
CA GLU A 53 7.57 4.30 -8.35
C GLU A 53 6.63 4.14 -9.55
N LEU A 54 5.31 4.07 -9.32
CA LEU A 54 4.30 3.98 -10.37
C LEU A 54 4.31 5.22 -11.26
N ALA A 55 4.38 6.42 -10.67
CA ALA A 55 4.46 7.68 -11.41
C ALA A 55 5.71 7.74 -12.30
N GLU A 56 6.85 7.27 -11.82
CA GLU A 56 8.09 7.19 -12.60
C GLU A 56 7.96 6.20 -13.77
N LEU A 57 7.39 5.02 -13.53
CA LEU A 57 7.13 4.01 -14.57
C LEU A 57 6.18 4.53 -15.65
N LEU A 58 5.08 5.17 -15.26
CA LEU A 58 4.12 5.78 -16.18
C LEU A 58 4.74 6.91 -16.99
N LYS A 59 5.57 7.76 -16.36
CA LYS A 59 6.31 8.81 -17.07
C LYS A 59 7.27 8.22 -18.11
N ASN A 60 8.00 7.16 -17.75
CA ASN A 60 8.91 6.47 -18.66
C ASN A 60 8.13 5.84 -19.82
N TYR A 61 7.03 5.14 -19.54
CA TYR A 61 6.16 4.55 -20.56
C TYR A 61 5.63 5.62 -21.53
N ASN A 62 5.05 6.69 -21.00
CA ASN A 62 4.48 7.79 -21.80
C ASN A 62 5.52 8.51 -22.66
N SER A 63 6.74 8.70 -22.15
CA SER A 63 7.83 9.31 -22.94
C SER A 63 8.24 8.49 -24.16
N ARG A 64 7.93 7.19 -24.18
CA ARG A 64 8.27 6.28 -25.28
C ARG A 64 7.19 6.18 -26.33
N VAL A 65 5.92 6.45 -25.98
CA VAL A 65 4.77 6.31 -26.89
C VAL A 65 4.99 7.08 -28.19
N GLU A 66 5.41 8.35 -28.12
CA GLU A 66 5.63 9.16 -29.32
C GLU A 66 6.77 8.61 -30.20
N ILE A 67 7.85 8.14 -29.58
CA ILE A 67 9.01 7.58 -30.31
C ILE A 67 8.62 6.27 -30.98
N THR A 68 7.91 5.39 -30.28
CA THR A 68 7.44 4.13 -30.84
C THR A 68 6.49 4.36 -32.01
N GLU A 69 5.57 5.33 -31.89
CA GLU A 69 4.64 5.67 -32.98
C GLU A 69 5.39 6.18 -34.23
N LYS A 70 6.40 7.05 -34.03
CA LYS A 70 7.27 7.50 -35.14
C LYS A 70 8.03 6.34 -35.76
N LEU A 71 8.59 5.43 -34.94
CA LEU A 71 9.31 4.26 -35.42
C LEU A 71 8.40 3.31 -36.22
N LYS A 72 7.13 3.14 -35.82
CA LYS A 72 6.14 2.36 -36.60
C LYS A 72 6.02 2.91 -38.01
N MET A 73 5.74 4.21 -38.15
CA MET A 73 5.60 4.88 -39.44
C MET A 73 6.90 4.82 -40.26
N ASP A 74 8.04 5.11 -39.63
CA ASP A 74 9.34 5.12 -40.29
C ASP A 74 9.76 3.72 -40.77
N SER A 75 9.43 2.67 -40.02
CA SER A 75 9.68 1.27 -40.36
C SER A 75 8.85 0.76 -41.55
N GLU A 76 7.93 1.58 -42.07
CA GLU A 76 7.10 1.25 -43.23
C GLU A 76 7.47 2.01 -44.51
N VAL A 77 8.20 3.11 -44.41
CA VAL A 77 8.39 4.03 -45.55
C VAL A 77 9.86 4.34 -45.83
N ARG A 78 10.76 4.24 -44.84
CA ARG A 78 12.16 4.66 -45.00
C ARG A 78 13.05 3.64 -45.71
N TRP A 79 14.18 4.13 -46.21
CA TRP A 79 15.19 3.33 -46.92
C TRP A 79 15.80 2.23 -46.05
N TYR A 80 16.13 2.54 -44.79
CA TYR A 80 16.69 1.58 -43.81
C TYR A 80 15.58 0.86 -43.03
N ARG A 81 14.59 0.34 -43.78
CA ARG A 81 13.35 -0.22 -43.23
C ARG A 81 13.60 -1.29 -42.17
N ASP A 82 14.49 -2.23 -42.49
CA ASP A 82 14.72 -3.40 -41.64
C ASP A 82 15.44 -2.99 -40.34
N GLU A 83 16.36 -2.03 -40.42
CA GLU A 83 17.00 -1.43 -39.25
C GLU A 83 15.98 -0.70 -38.36
N TYR A 84 15.05 0.06 -38.96
CA TYR A 84 13.94 0.68 -38.21
C TYR A 84 13.05 -0.36 -37.52
N LYS A 85 12.75 -1.49 -38.18
CA LYS A 85 11.97 -2.59 -37.57
C LYS A 85 12.70 -3.24 -36.41
N GLU A 86 14.02 -3.41 -36.49
CA GLU A 86 14.80 -3.95 -35.37
C GLU A 86 14.79 -3.00 -34.16
N ILE A 87 14.90 -1.70 -34.40
CA ILE A 87 14.81 -0.70 -33.33
C ILE A 87 13.39 -0.69 -32.74
N LEU A 88 12.35 -0.69 -33.58
CA LEU A 88 10.97 -0.74 -33.15
C LEU A 88 10.70 -1.92 -32.21
N LYS A 89 11.13 -3.13 -32.59
CA LYS A 89 10.98 -4.34 -31.74
C LYS A 89 11.61 -4.17 -30.35
N LYS A 90 12.75 -3.49 -30.26
CA LYS A 90 13.41 -3.22 -28.97
C LYS A 90 12.58 -2.24 -28.13
N TYR A 91 12.02 -1.21 -28.74
CA TYR A 91 11.16 -0.25 -28.05
C TYR A 91 9.86 -0.90 -27.56
N GLU A 92 9.19 -1.67 -28.43
CA GLU A 92 7.99 -2.44 -28.08
C GLU A 92 8.28 -3.41 -26.93
N SER A 93 9.38 -4.18 -26.99
CA SER A 93 9.76 -5.07 -25.90
C SER A 93 9.99 -4.34 -24.58
N VAL A 94 10.56 -3.13 -24.58
CA VAL A 94 10.71 -2.33 -23.36
C VAL A 94 9.35 -1.83 -22.86
N GLN A 95 8.46 -1.38 -23.75
CA GLN A 95 7.11 -0.94 -23.37
C GLN A 95 6.28 -2.08 -22.77
N ASP A 96 6.31 -3.27 -23.36
CA ASP A 96 5.64 -4.46 -22.82
C ASP A 96 6.13 -4.82 -21.42
N ASN A 97 7.43 -4.66 -21.17
CA ASN A 97 8.01 -4.90 -19.84
C ASN A 97 7.59 -3.83 -18.84
N LEU A 98 7.55 -2.56 -19.26
CA LEU A 98 7.06 -1.46 -18.43
C LEU A 98 5.59 -1.65 -18.07
N GLU A 99 4.75 -2.06 -19.03
CA GLU A 99 3.32 -2.32 -18.80
C GLU A 99 3.12 -3.43 -17.74
N LYS A 100 3.84 -4.55 -17.86
CA LYS A 100 3.82 -5.63 -16.86
C LYS A 100 4.27 -5.16 -15.48
N GLU A 101 5.27 -4.28 -15.41
CA GLU A 101 5.76 -3.73 -14.16
C GLU A 101 4.75 -2.77 -13.52
N ILE A 102 4.12 -1.91 -14.34
CA ILE A 102 3.02 -1.02 -13.94
C ILE A 102 1.87 -1.85 -13.36
N GLU A 103 1.35 -2.84 -14.09
CA GLU A 103 0.27 -3.71 -13.60
C GLU A 103 0.61 -4.42 -12.29
N LYS A 104 1.87 -4.84 -12.13
CA LYS A 104 2.34 -5.46 -10.89
C LYS A 104 2.29 -4.44 -9.74
N LYS A 105 2.78 -3.22 -9.95
CA LYS A 105 2.80 -2.15 -8.94
C LYS A 105 1.39 -1.68 -8.59
N GLU A 106 0.49 -1.57 -9.55
CA GLU A 106 -0.93 -1.25 -9.31
C GLU A 106 -1.61 -2.32 -8.46
N ARG A 107 -1.33 -3.61 -8.73
CA ARG A 107 -1.82 -4.72 -7.88
C ARG A 107 -1.26 -4.65 -6.46
N GLU A 108 0.03 -4.38 -6.31
CA GLU A 108 0.66 -4.19 -5.00
C GLU A 108 0.06 -3.01 -4.25
N LEU A 109 -0.18 -1.88 -4.93
CA LEU A 109 -0.80 -0.68 -4.37
C LEU A 109 -2.25 -0.97 -3.94
N ALA A 110 -3.02 -1.70 -4.74
CA ALA A 110 -4.38 -2.12 -4.38
C ALA A 110 -4.40 -2.98 -3.11
N ILE A 111 -3.43 -3.87 -2.92
CA ILE A 111 -3.30 -4.67 -1.69
C ILE A 111 -2.98 -3.77 -0.49
N VAL A 112 -2.08 -2.80 -0.66
CA VAL A 112 -1.72 -1.84 0.41
C VAL A 112 -2.92 -0.96 0.78
N ASN A 113 -3.67 -0.45 -0.20
CA ASN A 113 -4.88 0.34 0.03
C ASN A 113 -5.95 -0.46 0.78
N ARG A 114 -6.18 -1.73 0.39
CA ARG A 114 -7.06 -2.63 1.16
C ARG A 114 -6.57 -2.83 2.59
N GLY A 115 -5.26 -2.97 2.80
CA GLY A 115 -4.66 -3.10 4.13
C GLY A 115 -4.82 -1.85 5.01
N LEU A 116 -4.93 -0.68 4.39
CA LEU A 116 -5.23 0.60 5.05
C LEU A 116 -6.73 0.82 5.27
N GLY A 117 -7.59 0.01 4.68
CA GLY A 117 -9.04 0.18 4.72
C GLY A 117 -9.58 1.20 3.71
N ILE A 118 -8.74 1.66 2.77
CA ILE A 118 -9.15 2.54 1.67
C ILE A 118 -9.89 1.67 0.65
N SER A 119 -11.21 1.78 0.61
CA SER A 119 -12.05 1.13 -0.42
C SER A 119 -12.15 2.03 -1.66
N ALA A 120 -12.46 1.45 -2.81
CA ALA A 120 -12.56 2.20 -4.07
C ALA A 120 -13.66 3.29 -4.04
N GLU A 121 -14.63 3.22 -3.12
CA GLU A 121 -15.67 4.24 -2.94
C GLU A 121 -15.14 5.60 -2.45
N GLU A 122 -14.02 5.67 -1.72
CA GLU A 122 -13.48 6.95 -1.22
C GLU A 122 -12.67 7.73 -2.27
N ILE A 123 -12.31 7.11 -3.40
CA ILE A 123 -11.45 7.73 -4.42
C ILE A 123 -12.28 8.55 -5.42
N THR A 124 -13.61 8.36 -5.46
CA THR A 124 -14.51 9.00 -6.44
C THR A 124 -15.17 10.29 -5.96
N GLU A 125 -14.87 10.77 -4.74
CA GLU A 125 -15.51 11.98 -4.17
C GLU A 125 -14.64 13.26 -4.18
N GLU A 126 -13.45 13.26 -4.80
CA GLU A 126 -12.69 14.50 -5.11
C GLU A 126 -12.72 14.84 -6.61
#